data_AF-A0A1I1RT87-F1
#
_entry.id   AF-A0A1I1RT87-F1
#
_cell.length_a   1.000
_cell.length_b   1.000
_cell.length_c   1.000
_cell.angle_alpha   90.00
_cell.angle_beta   90.00
_cell.angle_gamma   90.00
#
_symmetry.space_group_name_H-M   'P 1'
#
loop_
_entity.id
_entity.type
_entity.pdbx_description
1 polymer ?
#
loop_
_entity_poly.entity_id
_entity_poly.type
_entity_poly.pdbx_seq_one_letter_code
_entity_poly.pdbx_strand_id
1 'polypeptide(L)'
;MLEVFKKPLAQKYFHVFETYDPTSGQLNWMHKVISNFKAMIMGTYHGNKKIHAALYAAEYCYKFNRRKLGNSAYLRLLAALVQ
;
A
#
# COMPACT_ATOMS: atom_id res chain seq x y z
N MET A 1 2.25 -2.48 17.55
CA MET A 1 1.74 -2.79 16.19
C MET A 1 2.78 -3.49 15.32
N LEU A 2 4.01 -2.96 15.16
CA LEU A 2 5.05 -3.59 14.32
C LEU A 2 5.58 -4.94 14.84
N GLU A 3 5.68 -5.11 16.17
CA GLU A 3 6.05 -6.38 16.83
C GLU A 3 5.14 -7.57 16.43
N VAL A 4 3.85 -7.30 16.19
CA VAL A 4 2.85 -8.33 15.85
C VAL A 4 3.10 -8.92 14.46
N PHE A 5 3.66 -8.14 13.53
CA PHE A 5 3.95 -8.59 12.16
C PHE A 5 5.32 -9.24 12.02
N LYS A 6 6.27 -8.98 12.94
CA LYS A 6 7.62 -9.59 12.90
C LYS A 6 7.62 -11.08 13.26
N LYS A 7 6.81 -11.46 14.25
CA LYS A 7 6.68 -12.87 14.71
C LYS A 7 6.23 -13.85 13.62
N PRO A 8 5.19 -13.57 12.82
CA PRO A 8 4.79 -14.46 11.73
C PRO A 8 5.77 -14.45 10.55
N LEU A 9 6.56 -13.39 10.36
CA LEU A 9 7.59 -13.32 9.31
C LEU A 9 8.81 -14.22 9.60
N ALA A 10 9.08 -14.50 10.87
CA ALA A 10 10.18 -15.36 11.31
C ALA A 10 9.87 -16.87 11.15
N GLN A 11 8.58 -17.23 11.00
CA GLN A 11 8.16 -18.60 10.72
C GLN A 11 8.16 -18.83 9.21
N LYS A 12 8.60 -20.02 8.75
CA LYS A 12 8.52 -20.42 7.34
C LYS A 12 7.04 -20.49 6.93
N TYR A 13 6.55 -19.42 6.33
CA TYR A 13 5.18 -19.32 5.85
C TYR A 13 5.07 -20.03 4.50
N PHE A 14 4.42 -21.19 4.47
CA PHE A 14 4.08 -21.84 3.21
C PHE A 14 2.90 -21.10 2.58
N HIS A 15 3.16 -20.41 1.46
CA HIS A 15 2.12 -19.71 0.74
C HIS A 15 1.15 -20.73 0.11
N VAL A 16 -0.04 -20.87 0.71
CA VAL A 16 -1.16 -21.58 0.10
C VAL A 16 -1.86 -20.59 -0.81
N PHE A 17 -1.76 -20.81 -2.12
CA PHE A 17 -2.51 -20.00 -3.07
C PHE A 17 -3.94 -20.52 -3.16
N GLU A 18 -4.89 -19.60 -3.33
CA GLU A 18 -6.27 -19.92 -3.68
C GLU A 18 -6.53 -19.40 -5.10
N THR A 19 -7.37 -20.10 -5.85
CA THR A 19 -7.86 -19.58 -7.13
C THR A 19 -8.73 -18.37 -6.87
N TYR A 20 -8.50 -17.28 -7.62
CA TYR A 20 -9.28 -16.06 -7.48
C TYR A 20 -10.75 -16.30 -7.83
N ASP A 21 -11.64 -15.96 -6.89
CA ASP A 21 -13.08 -15.92 -7.09
C ASP A 21 -13.57 -14.47 -6.92
N PRO A 22 -14.06 -13.81 -8.00
CA PRO A 22 -14.56 -12.44 -7.93
C PRO A 22 -15.81 -12.28 -7.06
N THR A 23 -16.56 -13.36 -6.78
CA THR A 23 -17.79 -13.31 -5.98
C THR A 23 -17.52 -13.45 -4.49
N SER A 24 -16.42 -14.09 -4.11
CA SER A 24 -15.97 -14.26 -2.72
C SER A 24 -15.60 -12.95 -2.01
N GLY A 25 -15.37 -11.87 -2.77
CA GLY A 25 -14.85 -10.61 -2.26
C GLY A 25 -13.35 -10.63 -1.93
N GLN A 26 -12.64 -11.70 -2.33
CA GLN A 26 -11.18 -11.74 -2.35
C GLN A 26 -10.64 -10.51 -3.07
N LEU A 27 -9.55 -9.95 -2.54
CA LEU A 27 -8.82 -8.82 -3.13
C LEU A 27 -9.63 -7.52 -3.33
N ASN A 28 -10.88 -7.43 -2.86
CA ASN A 28 -11.72 -6.24 -3.00
C ASN A 28 -11.03 -4.94 -2.56
N TRP A 29 -10.32 -5.01 -1.42
CA TRP A 29 -9.60 -3.86 -0.90
C TRP A 29 -8.38 -3.51 -1.76
N MET A 30 -7.69 -4.52 -2.28
CA MET A 30 -6.59 -4.33 -3.23
C MET A 30 -7.07 -3.68 -4.52
N HIS A 31 -8.20 -4.12 -5.08
CA HIS A 31 -8.81 -3.49 -6.26
C HIS A 31 -9.20 -2.02 -5.98
N LYS A 32 -9.74 -1.71 -4.80
CA LYS A 32 -10.03 -0.32 -4.39
C LYS A 32 -8.76 0.53 -4.33
N VAL A 33 -7.69 0.00 -3.74
CA VAL A 33 -6.39 0.69 -3.69
C VAL A 33 -5.85 0.98 -5.10
N ILE A 34 -5.83 -0.04 -5.98
CA ILE A 34 -5.36 0.10 -7.35
C ILE A 34 -6.22 1.08 -8.15
N SER A 35 -7.54 1.04 -8.00
CA SER A 35 -8.46 1.96 -8.66
C SER A 35 -8.21 3.41 -8.24
N ASN A 36 -8.07 3.67 -6.94
CA ASN A 36 -7.75 4.99 -6.41
C ASN A 36 -6.37 5.49 -6.87
N PHE A 37 -5.38 4.60 -6.98
CA PHE A 37 -4.07 4.95 -7.49
C PHE A 37 -4.13 5.38 -8.96
N LYS A 38 -4.87 4.64 -9.80
CA LYS A 38 -5.12 5.01 -11.21
C LYS A 38 -5.81 6.37 -11.32
N ALA A 39 -6.84 6.61 -10.49
CA ALA A 39 -7.56 7.87 -10.48
C ALA A 39 -6.65 9.05 -10.10
N MET A 40 -5.75 8.88 -9.12
CA MET A 40 -4.76 9.90 -8.76
C MET A 40 -3.81 10.20 -9.91
N ILE A 41 -3.27 9.18 -10.58
CA ILE A 41 -2.34 9.39 -11.70
C ILE A 41 -3.03 10.15 -12.84
N MET A 42 -4.21 9.68 -13.22
CA MET A 42 -4.98 10.27 -14.33
C MET A 42 -5.44 11.70 -14.00
N GLY A 43 -5.87 11.96 -12.77
CA GLY A 43 -6.39 13.28 -12.37
C GLY A 43 -5.30 14.31 -12.07
N THR A 44 -4.20 13.93 -11.42
CA THR A 44 -3.16 14.90 -11.00
C THR A 44 -2.14 15.14 -12.11
N TYR A 45 -1.66 14.10 -12.79
CA TYR A 45 -0.57 14.23 -13.77
C TYR A 45 -1.05 14.19 -15.22
N HIS A 46 -2.36 14.07 -15.45
CA HIS A 46 -3.00 14.14 -16.77
C HIS A 46 -2.37 13.19 -17.82
N GLY A 47 -1.70 12.13 -17.38
CA GLY A 47 -0.96 11.23 -18.26
C GLY A 47 0.05 10.35 -17.53
N ASN A 48 0.37 9.20 -18.12
CA ASN A 48 1.23 8.16 -17.53
C ASN A 48 2.66 8.23 -18.06
N LYS A 49 3.41 9.31 -17.81
CA LYS A 49 4.85 9.26 -18.08
C LYS A 49 5.48 8.16 -17.21
N LYS A 50 5.73 6.98 -17.81
CA LYS A 50 6.18 5.74 -17.13
C LYS A 50 7.45 5.95 -16.31
N ILE A 51 8.24 6.97 -16.69
CA ILE A 51 9.48 7.40 -16.05
C ILE A 51 9.28 7.72 -14.55
N HIS A 52 8.08 8.12 -14.12
CA HIS A 52 7.81 8.54 -12.74
C HIS A 52 6.96 7.55 -11.92
N ALA A 53 6.77 6.31 -12.39
CA ALA A 53 5.89 5.35 -11.73
C ALA A 53 6.24 5.10 -10.26
N ALA A 54 7.54 4.99 -9.94
CA ALA A 54 8.01 4.81 -8.56
C ALA A 54 7.70 6.04 -7.69
N LEU A 55 7.88 7.25 -8.22
CA LEU A 55 7.58 8.50 -7.52
C LEU A 55 6.07 8.64 -7.26
N TYR A 56 5.24 8.33 -8.25
CA TYR A 56 3.79 8.34 -8.11
C TYR A 56 3.31 7.32 -7.07
N ALA A 57 3.90 6.13 -7.05
CA ALA A 57 3.61 5.12 -6.05
C ALA A 57 4.01 5.60 -4.64
N ALA A 58 5.19 6.19 -4.49
CA ALA A 58 5.64 6.75 -3.22
C ALA A 58 4.71 7.87 -2.71
N GLU A 59 4.31 8.80 -3.58
CA GLU A 59 3.38 9.87 -3.24
C GLU A 59 2.00 9.33 -2.86
N TYR A 60 1.49 8.34 -3.61
CA TYR A 60 0.23 7.67 -3.30
C TYR A 60 0.29 7.02 -1.91
N CYS A 61 1.35 6.25 -1.63
CA CYS A 61 1.55 5.62 -0.32
C CYS A 61 1.60 6.65 0.81
N TYR A 62 2.30 7.78 0.62
CA TYR A 62 2.34 8.86 1.59
C TYR A 62 0.94 9.43 1.86
N LYS A 63 0.20 9.82 0.81
CA LYS A 63 -1.17 10.36 0.94
C LYS A 63 -2.12 9.33 1.56
N PHE A 64 -2.01 8.07 1.16
CA PHE A 64 -2.82 6.97 1.68
C PHE A 64 -2.60 6.76 3.18
N ASN A 65 -1.33 6.67 3.60
CA ASN A 65 -0.94 6.50 5.00
C ASN A 65 -1.37 7.70 5.85
N ARG A 66 -1.21 8.93 5.34
CA ARG A 66 -1.62 10.15 6.06
C ARG A 66 -3.12 10.18 6.36
N ARG A 67 -3.99 9.71 5.46
CA ARG A 67 -5.44 9.67 5.72
C ARG A 67 -5.83 8.76 6.88
N LYS A 68 -5.04 7.71 7.15
CA LYS A 68 -5.30 6.75 8.23
C LYS A 68 -4.55 7.06 9.51
N LEU A 69 -3.39 7.69 9.41
CA LEU A 69 -2.48 7.90 10.54
C LEU A 69 -2.45 9.35 11.03
N GLY A 70 -2.99 10.29 10.25
CA GLY A 70 -3.02 11.72 10.60
C GLY A 70 -1.63 12.23 10.97
N ASN A 71 -1.55 12.94 12.10
CA ASN A 71 -0.31 13.54 12.62
C ASN A 71 0.72 12.50 13.09
N SER A 72 0.31 11.25 13.34
CA SER A 72 1.25 10.19 13.74
C SER A 72 2.07 9.62 12.58
N ALA A 73 1.71 9.95 11.33
CA ALA A 73 2.41 9.46 10.14
C ALA A 73 3.91 9.84 10.15
N TYR A 74 4.22 11.06 10.59
CA TYR A 74 5.59 11.57 10.67
C TYR A 74 6.44 10.78 11.67
N LEU A 75 5.94 10.61 12.90
CA LEU A 75 6.64 9.87 13.96
C LEU A 75 6.88 8.40 13.56
N ARG A 76 5.93 7.79 12.86
CA ARG A 76 6.06 6.42 12.36
C ARG A 76 7.07 6.28 11.22
N LEU A 77 7.17 7.29 10.34
CA LEU A 77 8.20 7.37 9.30
C LEU A 77 9.59 7.50 9.92
N LEU A 78 9.76 8.37 10.92
CA LEU A 78 11.01 8.51 11.66
C LEU A 78 11.42 7.19 12.33
N ALA A 79 10.47 6.52 13.00
CA ALA A 79 10.74 5.22 13.62
C ALA A 79 11.18 4.16 12.59
N ALA A 80 10.60 4.16 11.38
CA ALA A 80 10.96 3.21 10.33
C ALA A 80 12.35 3.45 9.71
N LEU A 81 12.89 4.67 9.80
CA LEU A 81 14.24 5.00 9.31
C LEU A 81 15.35 4.59 10.29
N VAL A 82 15.01 4.42 11.58
CA VAL A 82 15.95 4.05 12.65
C VAL A 82 15.97 2.53 12.89
N GLN A 83 14.97 1.80 12.38
CA GLN A 83 14.87 0.34 12.46
C GLN A 83 15.68 -0.36 11.37
#